data_AF-X1A7S7-F1
#
_entry.id   AF-X1A7S7-F1
#
_cell.length_a   1.000
_cell.length_b   1.000
_cell.length_c   1.000
_cell.angle_alpha   90.00
_cell.angle_beta   90.00
_cell.angle_gamma   90.00
#
_symmetry.space_group_name_H-M   'P 1'
#
loop_
_entity.id
_entity.type
_entity.pdbx_description
1 polymer ?
#
loop_
_entity_poly.entity_id
_entity_poly.type
_entity_poly.pdbx_seq_one_letter_code
_entity_poly.pdbx_strand_id
1 'polypeptide(L)'
;PNSAVEYFVSYYDYYQPEAYLPVTDTYIEKDLSINDEIEKLRLSTTSSLLSGRKDVIVISSVSCLYGIGNPEDFHSNTIWINKREKNSRNALLRKLVDSLYSRNEIDFQRGTFRVQGDTVDIFVAYGDHAIRIVFWGNEIEEIETIDPVNGNTIEVLDQVVIYPANIFITTKERMQKAISQIENDMSDQVQYFNDIGKEFEANRLRQKVSYDLEMIRELGYCSIYSFWFRDLLSS
;
A
#
# COMPACT_ATOMS: atom_id res chain seq x y z
N PRO A 1 15.11 -7.52 -25.64
CA PRO A 1 16.11 -7.42 -24.54
C PRO A 1 15.57 -8.11 -23.28
N ASN A 2 16.41 -8.78 -22.50
CA ASN A 2 15.95 -9.58 -21.33
C ASN A 2 15.99 -8.83 -19.99
N SER A 3 16.52 -7.60 -19.98
CA SER A 3 16.62 -6.75 -18.79
C SER A 3 15.28 -6.13 -18.42
N ALA A 4 15.07 -5.87 -17.12
CA ALA A 4 13.89 -5.19 -16.62
C ALA A 4 14.02 -3.69 -16.84
N VAL A 5 13.14 -3.11 -17.66
CA VAL A 5 13.05 -1.67 -17.88
C VAL A 5 11.76 -1.19 -17.21
N GLU A 6 11.92 -0.36 -16.19
CA GLU A 6 10.86 0.05 -15.27
C GLU A 6 10.58 1.55 -15.38
N TYR A 7 9.39 1.96 -14.93
CA TYR A 7 8.90 3.34 -15.05
C TYR A 7 8.36 3.86 -13.73
N PHE A 8 8.94 4.96 -13.24
CA PHE A 8 8.62 5.52 -11.92
C PHE A 8 8.42 7.03 -11.97
N VAL A 9 7.17 7.46 -12.12
CA VAL A 9 6.78 8.88 -12.16
C VAL A 9 5.62 9.14 -11.19
N SER A 10 5.18 10.40 -11.09
CA SER A 10 3.96 10.72 -10.35
C SER A 10 2.78 9.92 -10.90
N TYR A 11 2.03 9.25 -10.03
CA TYR A 11 0.82 8.51 -10.39
C TYR A 11 -0.44 9.38 -10.37
N TYR A 12 -0.29 10.70 -10.18
CA TYR A 12 -1.40 11.63 -10.26
C TYR A 12 -1.60 12.14 -11.69
N ASP A 13 -2.78 11.89 -12.25
CA ASP A 13 -3.23 12.57 -13.48
C ASP A 13 -3.60 14.02 -13.18
N TYR A 14 -4.13 14.28 -11.98
CA TYR A 14 -4.42 15.59 -11.45
C TYR A 14 -4.02 15.65 -9.98
N TYR A 15 -3.42 16.76 -9.56
CA TYR A 15 -3.03 16.97 -8.17
C TYR A 15 -3.16 18.45 -7.79
N GLN A 16 -4.01 18.72 -6.79
CA GLN A 16 -4.11 19.98 -6.08
C GLN A 16 -3.63 19.77 -4.64
N PRO A 17 -2.56 20.46 -4.21
CA PRO A 17 -2.10 20.38 -2.84
C PRO A 17 -3.09 21.06 -1.88
N GLU A 18 -3.11 20.58 -0.64
CA GLU A 18 -3.75 21.31 0.45
C GLU A 18 -3.01 22.63 0.68
N ALA A 19 -3.74 23.75 0.76
CA ALA A 19 -3.14 25.05 1.00
C ALA A 19 -4.07 25.96 1.81
N TYR A 20 -3.48 26.90 2.54
CA TYR A 20 -4.20 27.97 3.21
C TYR A 20 -3.67 29.32 2.72
N LEU A 21 -4.56 30.18 2.25
CA LEU A 21 -4.27 31.53 1.76
C LEU A 21 -4.62 32.56 2.84
N PRO A 22 -3.63 33.12 3.57
CA PRO A 22 -3.91 34.00 4.70
C PRO A 22 -4.58 35.32 4.30
N VAL A 23 -4.29 35.81 3.09
CA VAL A 23 -4.79 37.10 2.59
C VAL A 23 -6.31 37.08 2.40
N THR A 24 -6.86 35.93 2.03
CA THR A 24 -8.29 35.75 1.73
C THR A 24 -8.99 34.85 2.73
N ASP A 25 -8.29 34.42 3.80
CA ASP A 25 -8.75 33.41 4.77
C ASP A 25 -9.41 32.20 4.07
N THR A 26 -8.73 31.69 3.03
CA THR A 26 -9.27 30.61 2.19
C THR A 26 -8.48 29.35 2.40
N TYR A 27 -9.17 28.28 2.78
CA TYR A 27 -8.64 26.94 2.80
C TYR A 27 -8.97 26.22 1.48
N ILE A 28 -7.94 25.68 0.85
CA ILE A 28 -8.03 24.90 -0.39
C ILE A 28 -7.79 23.45 -0.01
N GLU A 29 -8.82 22.63 -0.19
CA GLU A 29 -8.74 21.20 0.05
C GLU A 29 -7.83 20.50 -0.96
N LYS A 30 -7.18 19.44 -0.49
CA LYS A 30 -6.45 18.51 -1.35
C LYS A 30 -7.45 17.82 -2.28
N ASP A 31 -7.14 17.81 -3.57
CA ASP A 31 -7.91 17.09 -4.57
C ASP A 31 -6.96 16.40 -5.54
N LEU A 32 -7.27 15.18 -5.96
CA LEU A 32 -6.39 14.39 -6.81
C LEU A 32 -7.14 13.32 -7.60
N SER A 33 -6.50 12.91 -8.69
CA SER A 33 -6.92 11.75 -9.48
C SER A 33 -5.72 10.84 -9.68
N ILE A 34 -5.89 9.56 -9.39
CA ILE A 34 -4.86 8.53 -9.49
C ILE A 34 -4.97 7.83 -10.85
N ASN A 35 -3.82 7.57 -11.45
CA ASN A 35 -3.68 6.75 -12.63
C ASN A 35 -3.22 5.33 -12.25
N ASP A 36 -4.13 4.37 -12.33
CA ASP A 36 -3.89 2.98 -11.91
C ASP A 36 -2.78 2.29 -12.73
N GLU A 37 -2.58 2.68 -13.99
CA GLU A 37 -1.48 2.14 -14.81
C GLU A 37 -0.12 2.63 -14.32
N ILE A 38 -0.01 3.92 -13.95
CA ILE A 38 1.24 4.45 -13.40
C ILE A 38 1.48 3.88 -11.99
N GLU A 39 0.45 3.71 -11.17
CA GLU A 39 0.60 3.08 -9.85
C GLU A 39 1.11 1.63 -9.97
N LYS A 40 0.54 0.82 -10.89
CA LYS A 40 1.08 -0.51 -11.23
C LYS A 40 2.56 -0.42 -11.57
N LEU A 41 2.95 0.48 -12.48
CA LEU A 41 4.34 0.58 -12.94
C LEU A 41 5.30 0.98 -11.81
N ARG A 42 4.87 1.84 -10.87
CA ARG A 42 5.66 2.17 -9.68
C ARG A 42 5.83 0.97 -8.77
N LEU A 43 4.78 0.17 -8.58
CA LEU A 43 4.85 -1.03 -7.76
C LEU A 43 5.71 -2.11 -8.45
N SER A 44 5.58 -2.28 -9.78
CA SER A 44 6.48 -3.11 -10.61
C SER A 44 7.94 -2.72 -10.41
N THR A 45 8.24 -1.43 -10.51
CA THR A 45 9.60 -0.89 -10.27
C THR A 45 10.12 -1.30 -8.89
N THR A 46 9.31 -1.12 -7.85
CA THR A 46 9.69 -1.38 -6.46
C THR A 46 9.93 -2.88 -6.24
N SER A 47 9.00 -3.72 -6.71
CA SER A 47 9.11 -5.18 -6.68
C SER A 47 10.33 -5.69 -7.44
N SER A 48 10.62 -5.15 -8.62
CA SER A 48 11.80 -5.50 -9.42
C SER A 48 13.11 -5.17 -8.70
N LEU A 49 13.20 -3.99 -8.07
CA LEU A 49 14.39 -3.61 -7.29
C LEU A 49 14.58 -4.49 -6.04
N LEU A 50 13.50 -4.83 -5.35
CA LEU A 50 13.54 -5.63 -4.12
C LEU A 50 13.61 -7.15 -4.36
N SER A 51 13.39 -7.60 -5.58
CA SER A 51 13.53 -9.01 -5.98
C SER A 51 14.96 -9.56 -5.90
N GLY A 52 15.97 -8.67 -5.77
CA GLY A 52 17.38 -9.03 -5.82
C GLY A 52 17.98 -9.11 -7.23
N ARG A 53 17.18 -8.84 -8.28
CA ARG A 53 17.68 -8.66 -9.64
C ARG A 53 18.66 -7.50 -9.73
N LYS A 54 19.67 -7.65 -10.61
CA LYS A 54 20.72 -6.64 -10.83
C LYS A 54 20.63 -5.96 -12.19
N ASP A 55 19.73 -6.41 -13.05
CA ASP A 55 19.56 -5.97 -14.43
C ASP A 55 18.31 -5.08 -14.59
N VAL A 56 18.16 -4.11 -13.67
CA VAL A 56 17.02 -3.18 -13.62
C VAL A 56 17.47 -1.79 -14.04
N ILE A 57 16.77 -1.21 -15.02
CA ILE A 57 16.93 0.19 -15.43
C ILE A 57 15.60 0.90 -15.13
N VAL A 58 15.65 1.94 -14.31
CA VAL A 58 14.46 2.72 -13.94
C VAL A 58 14.49 4.07 -14.66
N ILE A 59 13.45 4.35 -15.45
CA ILE A 59 13.20 5.67 -16.02
C ILE A 59 12.30 6.41 -15.03
N SER A 60 12.78 7.54 -14.49
CA SER A 60 12.06 8.24 -13.42
C SER A 60 12.04 9.76 -13.61
N SER A 61 11.00 10.39 -13.04
CA SER A 61 10.95 11.83 -12.82
C SER A 61 11.54 12.19 -11.45
N VAL A 62 11.41 13.44 -11.01
CA VAL A 62 11.74 13.85 -9.62
C VAL A 62 10.97 13.07 -8.55
N SER A 63 9.97 12.27 -8.93
CA SER A 63 9.23 11.40 -8.02
C SER A 63 10.13 10.44 -7.23
N CYS A 64 11.30 10.06 -7.76
CA CYS A 64 12.27 9.22 -7.03
C CYS A 64 12.89 9.88 -5.79
N LEU A 65 12.73 11.21 -5.64
CA LEU A 65 13.20 11.96 -4.48
C LEU A 65 12.14 12.06 -3.38
N TYR A 66 10.89 11.67 -3.66
CA TYR A 66 9.80 11.71 -2.70
C TYR A 66 9.77 10.46 -1.83
N GLY A 67 9.23 10.61 -0.61
CA GLY A 67 9.11 9.53 0.35
C GLY A 67 8.38 8.31 -0.21
N ILE A 68 8.93 7.14 0.07
CA ILE A 68 8.40 5.82 -0.26
C ILE A 68 8.39 4.99 1.03
N GLY A 69 7.55 3.95 1.10
CA GLY A 69 7.53 3.04 2.25
C GLY A 69 8.91 2.45 2.58
N ASN A 70 9.13 2.09 3.84
CA ASN A 70 10.39 1.49 4.27
C ASN A 70 10.59 0.16 3.51
N PRO A 71 11.73 -0.05 2.82
CA PRO A 71 12.04 -1.31 2.14
C PRO A 71 11.92 -2.55 3.05
N GLU A 72 12.25 -2.43 4.34
CA GLU A 72 12.10 -3.52 5.32
C GLU A 72 10.63 -3.86 5.59
N ASP A 73 9.76 -2.86 5.66
CA ASP A 73 8.32 -3.06 5.83
C ASP A 73 7.73 -3.71 4.58
N PHE A 74 8.17 -3.30 3.39
CA PHE A 74 7.77 -3.93 2.13
C PHE A 74 8.22 -5.40 2.05
N HIS A 75 9.47 -5.67 2.45
CA HIS A 75 10.02 -7.02 2.43
C HIS A 75 9.35 -7.94 3.47
N SER A 76 9.09 -7.45 4.68
CA SER A 76 8.44 -8.22 5.75
C SER A 76 6.98 -8.60 5.43
N ASN A 77 6.31 -7.81 4.57
CA ASN A 77 4.96 -8.09 4.07
C ASN A 77 4.98 -8.79 2.70
N THR A 78 6.12 -9.28 2.24
CA THR A 78 6.19 -10.11 1.02
C THR A 78 5.81 -11.56 1.35
N ILE A 79 4.90 -12.14 0.57
CA ILE A 79 4.41 -13.51 0.77
C ILE A 79 5.19 -14.45 -0.14
N TRP A 80 5.92 -15.36 0.49
CA TRP A 80 6.62 -16.45 -0.19
C TRP A 80 5.74 -17.70 -0.15
N ILE A 81 5.56 -18.34 -1.30
CA ILE A 81 4.72 -19.53 -1.43
C ILE A 81 5.49 -20.59 -2.20
N ASN A 82 5.57 -21.80 -1.63
CA ASN A 82 6.16 -22.96 -2.29
C ASN A 82 5.13 -24.06 -2.49
N LYS A 83 5.23 -24.78 -3.60
CA LYS A 83 4.45 -25.99 -3.84
C LYS A 83 4.76 -27.01 -2.75
N ARG A 84 3.74 -27.77 -2.31
CA ARG A 84 3.80 -28.74 -1.19
C ARG A 84 4.05 -28.14 0.20
N GLU A 85 4.01 -26.81 0.33
CA GLU A 85 4.05 -26.17 1.64
C GLU A 85 2.74 -26.49 2.40
N LYS A 86 2.88 -26.87 3.68
CA LYS A 86 1.73 -27.02 4.57
C LYS A 86 1.29 -25.66 5.06
N ASN A 87 0.36 -25.06 4.35
CA ASN A 87 -0.21 -23.77 4.70
C ASN A 87 -1.73 -23.86 4.58
N SER A 88 -2.43 -23.48 5.67
CA SER A 88 -3.89 -23.45 5.61
C SER A 88 -4.34 -22.29 4.72
N ARG A 89 -5.38 -22.51 3.91
CA ARG A 89 -5.98 -21.46 3.08
C ARG A 89 -6.24 -20.18 3.87
N ASN A 90 -6.85 -20.30 5.05
CA ASN A 90 -7.17 -19.15 5.91
C ASN A 90 -5.94 -18.37 6.37
N ALA A 91 -4.80 -19.02 6.56
CA ALA A 91 -3.55 -18.33 6.89
C ALA A 91 -3.02 -17.53 5.69
N LEU A 92 -3.11 -18.07 4.47
CA LEU A 92 -2.79 -17.30 3.25
C LEU A 92 -3.71 -16.08 3.11
N LEU A 93 -5.02 -16.22 3.31
CA LEU A 93 -5.95 -15.09 3.20
C LEU A 93 -5.62 -13.97 4.19
N ARG A 94 -5.24 -14.31 5.44
CA ARG A 94 -4.80 -13.31 6.43
C ARG A 94 -3.54 -12.59 5.98
N LYS A 95 -2.53 -13.34 5.48
CA LYS A 95 -1.30 -12.73 4.94
C LYS A 95 -1.59 -11.80 3.76
N LEU A 96 -2.52 -12.15 2.88
CA LEU A 96 -2.93 -11.29 1.76
C LEU A 96 -3.54 -9.98 2.25
N VAL A 97 -4.44 -10.04 3.24
CA VAL A 97 -5.02 -8.84 3.86
C VAL A 97 -3.95 -7.99 4.57
N ASP A 98 -3.04 -8.62 5.32
CA ASP A 98 -1.92 -7.91 5.96
C ASP A 98 -0.99 -7.28 4.91
N SER A 99 -0.91 -7.85 3.70
CA SER A 99 -0.16 -7.32 2.54
C SER A 99 -1.00 -6.35 1.67
N LEU A 100 -2.10 -5.83 2.23
CA LEU A 100 -3.01 -4.84 1.65
C LEU A 100 -3.83 -5.30 0.44
N TYR A 101 -3.95 -6.61 0.22
CA TYR A 101 -4.90 -7.12 -0.76
C TYR A 101 -6.32 -7.16 -0.18
N SER A 102 -7.30 -6.84 -1.01
CA SER A 102 -8.72 -6.90 -0.63
C SER A 102 -9.39 -8.15 -1.20
N ARG A 103 -10.35 -8.72 -0.45
CA ARG A 103 -11.16 -9.82 -0.97
C ARG A 103 -12.30 -9.26 -1.83
N ASN A 104 -12.38 -9.68 -3.09
CA ASN A 104 -13.49 -9.32 -3.96
C ASN A 104 -13.84 -10.48 -4.91
N GLU A 105 -15.04 -11.05 -4.75
CA GLU A 105 -15.50 -12.18 -5.55
C GLU A 105 -16.19 -11.76 -6.86
N ILE A 106 -16.69 -10.52 -6.91
CA ILE A 106 -17.48 -9.99 -8.04
C ILE A 106 -16.57 -9.31 -9.04
N ASP A 107 -15.70 -8.43 -8.55
CA ASP A 107 -14.85 -7.57 -9.37
C ASP A 107 -13.37 -7.92 -9.13
N PHE A 108 -12.82 -8.73 -10.04
CA PHE A 108 -11.46 -9.25 -9.94
C PHE A 108 -10.49 -8.28 -10.63
N GLN A 109 -9.96 -7.36 -9.84
CA GLN A 109 -9.05 -6.29 -10.25
C GLN A 109 -7.71 -6.42 -9.54
N ARG A 110 -6.70 -5.67 -9.99
CA ARG A 110 -5.38 -5.63 -9.37
C ARG A 110 -5.47 -5.33 -7.87
N GLY A 111 -4.66 -6.02 -7.08
CA GLY A 111 -4.66 -5.86 -5.63
C GLY A 111 -5.85 -6.53 -4.94
N THR A 112 -6.64 -7.35 -5.66
CA THR A 112 -7.71 -8.15 -5.06
C THR A 112 -7.42 -9.65 -5.15
N PHE A 113 -8.10 -10.42 -4.30
CA PHE A 113 -8.14 -11.88 -4.36
C PHE A 113 -9.56 -12.40 -4.22
N ARG A 114 -9.80 -13.59 -4.74
CA ARG A 114 -11.07 -14.32 -4.63
C ARG A 114 -10.82 -15.78 -4.27
N VAL A 115 -11.84 -16.42 -3.71
CA VAL A 115 -11.78 -17.82 -3.28
C VAL A 115 -12.88 -18.60 -4.01
N GLN A 116 -12.51 -19.69 -4.68
CA GLN A 116 -13.45 -20.55 -5.41
C GLN A 116 -13.22 -22.00 -5.02
N GLY A 117 -13.99 -22.49 -4.04
CA GLY A 117 -13.75 -23.82 -3.48
C GLY A 117 -12.34 -23.91 -2.91
N ASP A 118 -11.51 -24.80 -3.43
CA ASP A 118 -10.15 -25.03 -2.97
C ASP A 118 -9.08 -24.18 -3.69
N THR A 119 -9.49 -23.24 -4.53
CA THR A 119 -8.58 -22.31 -5.21
C THR A 119 -8.66 -20.91 -4.64
N VAL A 120 -7.51 -20.23 -4.63
CA VAL A 120 -7.39 -18.80 -4.32
C VAL A 120 -6.72 -18.14 -5.52
N ASP A 121 -7.46 -17.26 -6.21
CA ASP A 121 -6.95 -16.44 -7.30
C ASP A 121 -6.58 -15.06 -6.75
N ILE A 122 -5.37 -14.59 -7.06
CA ILE A 122 -4.78 -13.35 -6.55
C ILE A 122 -4.33 -12.52 -7.74
N PHE A 123 -4.97 -11.38 -8.00
CA PHE A 123 -4.53 -10.49 -9.06
C PHE A 123 -3.43 -9.59 -8.54
N VAL A 124 -2.19 -9.82 -8.98
CA VAL A 124 -1.04 -9.05 -8.49
C VAL A 124 -1.19 -7.56 -8.80
N ALA A 125 -0.84 -6.70 -7.85
CA ALA A 125 -1.00 -5.25 -8.03
C ALA A 125 0.05 -4.64 -8.99
N TYR A 126 1.16 -5.34 -9.20
CA TYR A 126 2.31 -4.90 -9.99
C TYR A 126 2.36 -5.49 -11.41
N GLY A 127 1.29 -6.13 -11.88
CA GLY A 127 1.29 -6.82 -13.17
C GLY A 127 -0.10 -7.03 -13.76
N ASP A 128 -0.11 -7.64 -14.94
CA ASP A 128 -1.31 -7.93 -15.74
C ASP A 128 -1.73 -9.41 -15.68
N HIS A 129 -1.17 -10.16 -14.73
CA HIS A 129 -1.46 -11.57 -14.51
C HIS A 129 -2.03 -11.79 -13.11
N ALA A 130 -2.67 -12.93 -12.90
CA ALA A 130 -3.06 -13.39 -11.58
C ALA A 130 -2.30 -14.67 -11.21
N ILE A 131 -2.20 -14.94 -9.92
CA ILE A 131 -1.64 -16.17 -9.37
C ILE A 131 -2.79 -16.99 -8.81
N ARG A 132 -2.93 -18.23 -9.27
CA ARG A 132 -3.86 -19.21 -8.74
C ARG A 132 -3.11 -20.18 -7.84
N ILE A 133 -3.58 -20.31 -6.61
CA ILE A 133 -3.09 -21.28 -5.63
C ILE A 133 -4.18 -22.33 -5.44
N VAL A 134 -3.87 -23.58 -5.79
CA VAL A 134 -4.77 -24.73 -5.60
C VAL A 134 -4.38 -25.46 -4.33
N PHE A 135 -5.34 -25.71 -3.46
CA PHE A 135 -5.14 -26.41 -2.19
C PHE A 135 -5.67 -27.84 -2.26
N TRP A 136 -4.96 -28.75 -1.61
CA TRP A 136 -5.46 -30.06 -1.22
C TRP A 136 -5.50 -30.13 0.32
N GLY A 137 -6.65 -29.80 0.89
CA GLY A 137 -6.81 -29.66 2.35
C GLY A 137 -5.99 -28.48 2.92
N ASN A 138 -4.85 -28.77 3.54
CA ASN A 138 -3.93 -27.78 4.14
C ASN A 138 -2.55 -27.76 3.48
N GLU A 139 -2.46 -28.26 2.25
CA GLU A 139 -1.24 -28.30 1.45
C GLU A 139 -1.48 -27.58 0.12
N ILE A 140 -0.48 -26.86 -0.35
CA ILE A 140 -0.52 -26.21 -1.67
C ILE A 140 -0.17 -27.26 -2.72
N GLU A 141 -1.16 -27.66 -3.50
CA GLU A 141 -1.03 -28.69 -4.53
C GLU A 141 -0.41 -28.12 -5.81
N GLU A 142 -0.86 -26.94 -6.25
CA GLU A 142 -0.44 -26.31 -7.49
C GLU A 142 -0.40 -24.78 -7.40
N ILE A 143 0.52 -24.19 -8.13
CA ILE A 143 0.70 -22.74 -8.26
C ILE A 143 0.73 -22.45 -9.75
N GLU A 144 -0.16 -21.58 -10.21
CA GLU A 144 -0.27 -21.21 -11.62
C GLU A 144 -0.26 -19.70 -11.79
N THR A 145 0.38 -19.23 -12.85
CA THR A 145 0.12 -17.90 -13.40
C THR A 145 -1.05 -18.02 -14.36
N ILE A 146 -2.07 -17.18 -14.21
CA ILE A 146 -3.29 -17.20 -15.04
C ILE A 146 -3.55 -15.81 -15.64
N ASP A 147 -4.27 -15.80 -16.76
CA ASP A 147 -4.89 -14.58 -17.29
C ASP A 147 -6.11 -14.22 -16.40
N PRO A 148 -6.17 -13.00 -15.82
CA PRO A 148 -7.21 -12.62 -14.88
C PRO A 148 -8.61 -12.48 -15.51
N VAL A 149 -8.69 -12.30 -16.84
CA VAL A 149 -9.94 -12.07 -17.57
C VAL A 149 -10.61 -13.38 -17.94
N ASN A 150 -9.87 -14.31 -18.53
CA ASN A 150 -10.41 -15.59 -19.01
C ASN A 150 -10.10 -16.79 -18.09
N GLY A 151 -9.16 -16.64 -17.16
CA GLY A 151 -8.79 -17.67 -16.19
C GLY A 151 -7.90 -18.79 -16.74
N ASN A 152 -7.39 -18.66 -17.98
CA ASN A 152 -6.52 -19.64 -18.60
C ASN A 152 -5.14 -19.66 -17.94
N THR A 153 -4.62 -20.86 -17.71
CA THR A 153 -3.25 -21.07 -17.24
C THR A 153 -2.24 -20.62 -18.29
N ILE A 154 -1.34 -19.72 -17.88
CA ILE A 154 -0.20 -19.22 -18.66
C ILE A 154 1.03 -20.09 -18.37
N GLU A 155 1.31 -20.34 -17.09
CA GLU A 155 2.49 -21.09 -16.63
C GLU A 155 2.22 -21.77 -15.29
N VAL A 156 2.81 -22.94 -15.06
CA VAL A 156 2.80 -23.63 -13.76
C VAL A 156 4.13 -23.41 -13.06
N LEU A 157 4.09 -23.04 -11.78
CA LEU A 157 5.24 -22.63 -10.99
C LEU A 157 5.47 -23.60 -9.81
N ASP A 158 6.74 -23.78 -9.42
CA ASP A 158 7.09 -24.49 -8.19
C ASP A 158 7.10 -23.56 -6.96
N GLN A 159 7.34 -22.27 -7.19
CA GLN A 159 7.37 -21.23 -6.15
C GLN A 159 6.93 -19.89 -6.73
N VAL A 160 6.36 -19.04 -5.89
CA VAL A 160 5.97 -17.67 -6.26
C VAL A 160 6.18 -16.72 -5.08
N VAL A 161 6.50 -15.47 -5.43
CA VAL A 161 6.64 -14.37 -4.48
C VAL A 161 5.57 -13.35 -4.81
N ILE A 162 4.73 -13.02 -3.82
CA ILE A 162 3.67 -12.03 -3.95
C ILE A 162 4.07 -10.82 -3.11
N TYR A 163 4.34 -9.70 -3.78
CA TYR A 163 4.67 -8.43 -3.12
C TYR A 163 3.40 -7.71 -2.63
N PRO A 164 3.50 -6.82 -1.63
CA PRO A 164 2.38 -6.01 -1.15
C PRO A 164 1.62 -5.28 -2.25
N ALA A 165 0.31 -5.11 -2.08
CA ALA A 165 -0.53 -4.41 -3.05
C ALA A 165 -0.29 -2.88 -3.08
N ASN A 166 0.40 -2.34 -2.08
CA ASN A 166 0.74 -0.93 -2.00
C ASN A 166 2.19 -0.75 -1.54
N ILE A 167 2.85 0.27 -2.10
CA ILE A 167 4.21 0.67 -1.78
C ILE A 167 4.30 1.24 -0.36
N PHE A 168 3.20 1.84 0.11
CA PHE A 168 3.06 2.51 1.39
C PHE A 168 2.53 1.56 2.46
N ILE A 169 3.24 0.45 2.67
CA ILE A 169 2.92 -0.53 3.70
C ILE A 169 3.73 -0.28 4.98
N THR A 170 3.11 -0.52 6.13
CA THR A 170 3.76 -0.42 7.45
C THR A 170 3.25 -1.53 8.36
N THR A 171 3.96 -1.78 9.46
CA THR A 171 3.55 -2.78 10.45
C THR A 171 2.53 -2.19 11.44
N LYS A 172 1.65 -3.04 11.97
CA LYS A 172 0.67 -2.64 12.99
C LYS A 172 1.34 -2.03 14.23
N GLU A 173 2.51 -2.53 14.62
CA GLU A 173 3.27 -2.02 15.76
C GLU A 173 3.79 -0.59 15.51
N ARG A 174 4.40 -0.34 14.34
CA ARG A 174 4.87 1.01 13.98
C ARG A 174 3.70 1.99 13.88
N MET A 175 2.59 1.56 13.29
CA MET A 175 1.38 2.38 13.22
C MET A 175 0.87 2.77 14.62
N GLN A 176 0.83 1.84 15.58
CA GLN A 176 0.41 2.16 16.95
C GLN A 176 1.37 3.14 17.65
N LYS A 177 2.68 2.95 17.49
CA LYS A 177 3.69 3.87 18.04
C LYS A 177 3.54 5.28 17.46
N ALA A 178 3.37 5.39 16.15
CA ALA A 178 3.19 6.66 15.47
C ALA A 178 1.90 7.37 15.91
N ILE A 179 0.79 6.65 16.05
CA ILE A 179 -0.48 7.21 16.58
C ILE A 179 -0.24 7.85 17.95
N SER A 180 0.42 7.15 18.87
CA SER A 180 0.72 7.70 20.20
C SER A 180 1.64 8.92 20.15
N GLN A 181 2.60 8.93 19.23
CA GLN A 181 3.48 10.09 19.05
C GLN A 181 2.71 11.31 18.50
N ILE A 182 1.87 11.11 17.49
CA ILE A 182 1.03 12.17 16.91
C ILE A 182 0.08 12.75 17.97
N GLU A 183 -0.47 11.92 18.85
CA GLU A 183 -1.31 12.40 19.96
C GLU A 183 -0.56 13.30 20.93
N ASN A 184 0.68 12.94 21.29
CA ASN A 184 1.52 13.74 22.16
C ASN A 184 1.91 15.06 21.48
N ASP A 185 2.38 15.01 20.23
CA ASP A 185 2.78 16.18 19.46
C ASP A 185 1.58 17.13 19.25
N MET A 186 0.39 16.58 18.99
CA MET A 186 -0.86 17.35 18.94
C MET A 186 -1.13 18.05 20.28
N SER A 187 -1.04 17.34 21.40
CA SER A 187 -1.28 17.91 22.72
C SER A 187 -0.33 19.08 23.03
N ASP A 188 0.96 18.89 22.78
CA ASP A 188 1.99 19.91 23.01
C ASP A 188 1.76 21.14 22.12
N GLN A 189 1.48 20.93 20.83
CA GLN A 189 1.25 22.01 19.89
C GLN A 189 -0.05 22.79 20.19
N VAL A 190 -1.09 22.10 20.64
CA VAL A 190 -2.35 22.71 21.07
C VAL A 190 -2.13 23.55 22.33
N GLN A 191 -1.36 23.06 23.30
CA GLN A 191 -1.03 23.83 24.50
C GLN A 191 -0.26 25.10 24.14
N TYR A 192 0.76 24.98 23.28
CA TYR A 192 1.52 26.12 22.79
C TYR A 192 0.61 27.19 22.15
N PHE A 193 -0.33 26.80 21.29
CA PHE A 193 -1.26 27.76 20.67
C PHE A 193 -2.16 28.44 21.69
N ASN A 194 -2.64 27.74 22.72
CA ASN A 194 -3.42 28.36 23.80
C ASN A 194 -2.58 29.36 24.58
N ASP A 195 -1.33 29.04 24.91
CA ASP A 195 -0.42 29.90 25.68
C ASP A 195 -0.12 31.23 24.96
N ILE A 196 -0.08 31.22 23.62
CA ILE A 196 0.11 32.44 22.80
C ILE A 196 -1.20 33.10 22.36
N GLY A 197 -2.36 32.68 22.90
CA GLY A 197 -3.67 33.27 22.65
C GLY A 197 -4.31 32.92 21.30
N LYS A 198 -3.87 31.84 20.65
CA LYS A 198 -4.37 31.34 19.36
C LYS A 198 -5.36 30.19 19.52
N GLU A 199 -6.44 30.45 20.25
CA GLU A 199 -7.45 29.43 20.59
C GLU A 199 -8.16 28.85 19.35
N PHE A 200 -8.36 29.64 18.30
CA PHE A 200 -8.99 29.18 17.06
C PHE A 200 -8.10 28.18 16.32
N GLU A 201 -6.81 28.46 16.15
CA GLU A 201 -5.85 27.55 15.54
C GLU A 201 -5.64 26.29 16.39
N ALA A 202 -5.61 26.42 17.71
CA ALA A 202 -5.54 25.28 18.64
C ALA A 202 -6.73 24.33 18.45
N ASN A 203 -7.95 24.88 18.39
CA ASN A 203 -9.16 24.10 18.18
C ASN A 203 -9.21 23.47 16.78
N ARG A 204 -8.79 24.19 15.73
CA ARG A 204 -8.72 23.67 14.36
C ARG A 204 -7.75 22.48 14.27
N LEU A 205 -6.56 22.60 14.85
CA LEU A 205 -5.56 21.53 14.90
C LEU A 205 -6.12 20.30 15.62
N ARG A 206 -6.65 20.48 16.84
CA ARG A 206 -7.19 19.38 17.64
C ARG A 206 -8.30 18.62 16.90
N GLN A 207 -9.26 19.34 16.32
CA GLN A 207 -10.37 18.72 15.59
C GLN A 207 -9.87 17.91 14.39
N LYS A 208 -8.99 18.49 13.57
CA LYS A 208 -8.46 17.80 12.38
C LYS A 208 -7.65 16.56 12.74
N VAL A 209 -6.72 16.67 13.69
CA VAL A 209 -5.85 15.55 14.07
C VAL A 209 -6.63 14.44 14.79
N SER A 210 -7.55 14.78 15.70
CA SER A 210 -8.36 13.76 16.39
C SER A 210 -9.25 12.98 15.43
N TYR A 211 -9.85 13.65 14.45
CA TYR A 211 -10.63 12.98 13.40
C TYR A 211 -9.76 12.04 12.55
N ASP A 212 -8.59 12.50 12.10
CA ASP A 212 -7.67 11.67 11.32
C ASP A 212 -7.21 10.43 12.10
N LEU A 213 -6.90 10.58 13.39
CA LEU A 213 -6.49 9.46 14.25
C LEU A 213 -7.62 8.47 14.49
N GLU A 214 -8.86 8.94 14.64
CA GLU A 214 -10.04 8.06 14.73
C GLU A 214 -10.22 7.25 13.45
N MET A 215 -10.10 7.90 12.29
CA MET A 215 -10.17 7.22 10.99
C MET A 215 -9.07 6.19 10.80
N ILE A 216 -7.83 6.49 11.20
CA ILE A 216 -6.71 5.53 11.13
C ILE A 216 -6.98 4.32 12.04
N ARG A 217 -7.56 4.53 13.24
CA ARG A 217 -7.88 3.43 14.18
C ARG A 217 -8.97 2.50 13.66
N GLU A 218 -10.03 3.08 13.10
CA GLU A 218 -11.20 2.32 12.65
C GLU A 218 -10.99 1.67 11.29
N LEU A 219 -10.37 2.40 10.35
CA LEU A 219 -10.28 1.97 8.94
C LEU A 219 -8.85 1.58 8.51
N GLY A 220 -7.82 1.90 9.29
CA GLY A 220 -6.41 1.65 8.95
C GLY A 220 -5.80 2.66 7.98
N TYR A 221 -6.59 3.64 7.51
CA TYR A 221 -6.15 4.71 6.62
C TYR A 221 -7.00 5.98 6.84
N CYS A 222 -6.51 7.13 6.40
CA CYS A 222 -7.27 8.38 6.33
C CYS A 222 -6.96 9.12 5.00
N SER A 223 -7.77 10.11 4.63
CA SER A 223 -7.60 10.89 3.38
C SER A 223 -6.23 11.58 3.27
N ILE A 224 -5.58 11.80 4.41
CA ILE A 224 -4.28 12.46 4.54
C ILE A 224 -3.18 11.49 5.01
N TYR A 225 -3.35 10.18 4.78
CA TYR A 225 -2.38 9.16 5.20
C TYR A 225 -0.94 9.51 4.76
N SER A 226 -0.78 10.11 3.57
CA SER A 226 0.51 10.58 3.02
C SER A 226 1.20 11.70 3.82
N PHE A 227 0.49 12.48 4.65
CA PHE A 227 1.05 13.59 5.42
C PHE A 227 1.68 13.11 6.73
N TRP A 228 0.97 12.23 7.45
CA TRP A 228 1.45 11.55 8.65
C TRP A 228 2.55 10.51 8.34
N PHE A 229 2.70 10.16 7.06
CA PHE A 229 3.64 9.15 6.57
C PHE A 229 5.11 9.45 6.89
N ARG A 230 5.48 10.74 7.00
CA ARG A 230 6.84 11.13 7.40
C ARG A 230 7.18 10.66 8.81
N ASP A 231 6.25 10.77 9.76
CA ASP A 231 6.48 10.34 11.15
C ASP A 231 6.31 8.82 11.31
N LEU A 232 5.44 8.20 10.50
CA LEU A 232 5.27 6.74 10.40
C LEU A 232 6.49 5.99 9.85
N LEU A 233 7.37 6.64 9.09
CA LEU A 233 8.56 6.03 8.45
C LEU A 233 9.90 6.50 9.02
N SER A 234 9.93 7.61 9.76
CA SER A 234 11.17 8.15 10.34
C SER A 234 11.48 7.65 11.76
N SER A 235 10.64 6.75 12.28
CA SER A 235 10.81 6.05 13.56
C SER A 235 11.01 4.54 13.38
#